data_AF-A0A511MLS3-F1
#
_entry.id   AF-A0A511MLS3-F1
#
_cell.length_a   1.000
_cell.length_b   1.000
_cell.length_c   1.000
_cell.angle_alpha   90.00
_cell.angle_beta   90.00
_cell.angle_gamma   90.00
#
_symmetry.space_group_name_H-M   'P 1'
#
loop_
_entity.id
_entity.type
_entity.pdbx_description
1 polymer ?
#
loop_
_entity_poly.entity_id
_entity_poly.type
_entity_poly.pdbx_seq_one_letter_code
_entity_poly.pdbx_strand_id
1 'polypeptide(L)'
;MPLIDHVEWTDTVDGSRLRVYPTNAGRQTTFPGTDERAWQEVLTESPDADTPGMRDQFICHWIWARLVEPNKTSWNLEPWRPAVGYQATVDARCNPGGPER
;
A
#
# COMPACT_ATOMS: atom_id res chain seq x y z
N MET A 1 19.63 0.81 1.03
CA MET A 1 18.80 2.02 1.23
C MET A 1 17.34 1.60 1.24
N PRO A 2 16.58 1.90 2.31
CA PRO A 2 15.18 1.50 2.43
C PRO A 2 14.31 2.16 1.35
N LEU A 3 13.30 1.44 0.90
CA LEU A 3 12.27 1.88 -0.04
C LEU A 3 11.06 2.44 0.70
N ILE A 4 10.78 1.93 1.90
CA ILE A 4 9.77 2.43 2.82
C ILE A 4 10.45 3.18 3.97
N ASP A 5 9.97 4.38 4.28
CA ASP A 5 10.51 5.21 5.36
C ASP A 5 9.97 4.75 6.71
N HIS A 6 8.64 4.68 6.82
CA HIS A 6 7.92 4.16 7.97
C HIS A 6 6.48 3.78 7.58
N VAL A 7 5.78 3.14 8.52
CA VAL A 7 4.33 2.90 8.46
C VAL A 7 3.64 3.35 9.74
N GLU A 8 2.36 3.73 9.63
CA GLU A 8 1.58 4.26 10.76
C GLU A 8 0.14 3.72 10.72
N TRP A 9 -0.26 3.03 11.79
CA TRP A 9 -1.67 2.66 11.97
C TRP A 9 -2.48 3.86 12.44
N THR A 10 -3.64 4.08 11.82
CA THR A 10 -4.62 5.07 12.25
C THR A 10 -6.02 4.47 12.20
N ASP A 11 -6.92 4.95 13.04
CA ASP A 11 -8.31 4.50 13.08
C ASP A 11 -9.25 5.51 12.46
N THR A 12 -10.24 5.01 11.72
CA THR A 12 -11.33 5.80 11.14
C THR A 12 -12.67 5.13 11.36
N VAL A 13 -13.76 5.82 10.99
CA VAL A 13 -15.13 5.31 11.17
C VAL A 13 -15.36 3.97 10.45
N ASP A 14 -14.66 3.73 9.35
CA ASP A 14 -14.76 2.48 8.58
C ASP A 14 -13.85 1.36 9.12
N GLY A 15 -12.88 1.70 9.98
CA GLY A 15 -11.93 0.78 10.58
C GLY A 15 -10.49 1.30 10.57
N SER A 16 -9.58 0.45 11.06
CA SER A 16 -8.14 0.71 11.06
C SER A 16 -7.59 0.77 9.64
N ARG A 17 -6.57 1.61 9.44
CA ARG A 17 -5.83 1.74 8.18
C ARG A 17 -4.34 1.84 8.49
N LEU A 18 -3.53 1.26 7.62
CA LEU A 18 -2.08 1.43 7.64
C LEU A 18 -1.68 2.47 6.60
N ARG A 19 -1.06 3.56 7.04
CA ARG A 19 -0.42 4.54 6.16
C ARG A 19 1.00 4.10 5.88
N VAL A 20 1.33 3.94 4.60
CA VAL A 20 2.69 3.58 4.14
C VAL A 20 3.36 4.81 3.54
N TYR A 21 4.53 5.17 4.07
CA TYR A 21 5.28 6.35 3.63
C TYR A 21 6.53 5.89 2.84
N PRO A 22 6.54 5.99 1.51
CA PRO A 22 7.71 5.59 0.72
C PRO A 22 8.80 6.66 0.72
N THR A 23 10.06 6.23 0.74
CA THR A 23 11.23 7.12 0.60
C THR A 23 11.31 7.68 -0.83
N ASN A 24 12.16 8.69 -1.05
CA ASN A 24 12.50 9.14 -2.40
C ASN A 24 13.06 8.00 -3.28
N ALA A 25 13.83 7.09 -2.68
CA ALA A 25 14.33 5.90 -3.35
C ALA A 25 13.21 4.95 -3.77
N GLY A 26 12.25 4.70 -2.87
CA GLY A 26 11.06 3.92 -3.15
C GLY A 26 10.22 4.53 -4.28
N ARG A 27 10.10 5.85 -4.32
CA ARG A 27 9.35 6.58 -5.37
C ARG A 27 10.03 6.53 -6.73
N GLN A 28 11.36 6.57 -6.79
CA GLN A 28 12.12 6.75 -8.03
C GLN A 28 12.71 5.46 -8.61
N THR A 29 12.74 4.37 -7.85
CA THR A 29 13.36 3.11 -8.31
C THR A 29 12.72 2.56 -9.57
N THR A 30 13.55 2.10 -10.50
CA THR A 30 13.15 1.42 -11.75
C THR A 30 13.59 -0.04 -11.78
N PHE A 31 14.25 -0.52 -10.71
CA PHE A 31 14.75 -1.89 -10.65
C PHE A 31 13.60 -2.89 -10.50
N PRO A 32 13.60 -4.00 -11.27
CA PRO A 32 12.63 -5.09 -11.12
C PRO A 32 12.63 -5.69 -9.70
N GLY A 33 11.46 -6.14 -9.22
CA GLY A 33 11.31 -6.82 -7.93
C GLY A 33 11.37 -5.89 -6.71
N THR A 34 11.43 -4.58 -6.91
CA THR A 34 11.45 -3.61 -5.80
C THR A 34 10.10 -3.45 -5.10
N ASP A 35 9.02 -3.84 -5.76
CA ASP A 35 7.68 -3.99 -5.21
C ASP A 35 7.65 -5.03 -4.08
N GLU A 36 8.13 -6.25 -4.33
CA GLU A 36 8.17 -7.29 -3.31
C GLU A 36 9.12 -6.93 -2.18
N ARG A 37 10.30 -6.38 -2.50
CA ARG A 37 11.22 -5.91 -1.47
C ARG A 37 10.59 -4.84 -0.58
N ALA A 38 9.88 -3.87 -1.15
CA ALA A 38 9.23 -2.81 -0.37
C ALA A 38 8.08 -3.38 0.48
N TRP A 39 7.35 -4.38 -0.02
CA TRP A 39 6.35 -5.09 0.78
C TRP A 39 6.97 -5.80 1.98
N GLN A 40 8.12 -6.46 1.81
CA GLN A 40 8.86 -7.07 2.92
C GLN A 40 9.35 -6.04 3.95
N GLU A 41 9.71 -4.83 3.52
CA GLU A 41 10.03 -3.72 4.45
C GLU A 41 8.80 -3.30 5.27
N VAL A 42 7.61 -3.20 4.65
CA VAL A 42 6.34 -2.96 5.37
C VAL A 42 6.08 -4.05 6.42
N LEU A 43 6.22 -5.32 6.06
CA LEU A 43 5.99 -6.45 6.98
C LEU A 43 7.02 -6.54 8.10
N THR A 44 8.25 -6.09 7.85
CA THR A 44 9.29 -6.02 8.89
C THR A 44 8.92 -5.00 9.97
N GLU A 45 8.32 -3.88 9.58
CA GLU A 45 7.92 -2.81 10.51
C GLU A 45 6.56 -3.07 11.16
N SER A 46 5.61 -3.63 10.40
CA SER A 46 4.25 -3.96 10.85
C SER A 46 3.83 -5.34 10.35
N PRO A 47 4.17 -6.43 11.09
CA PRO A 47 3.76 -7.79 10.75
C PRO A 47 2.23 -7.96 10.63
N ASP A 48 1.47 -7.16 11.38
CA ASP A 48 0.00 -7.15 11.36
C ASP A 48 -0.58 -6.67 10.02
N ALA A 49 0.24 -6.19 9.09
CA ALA A 49 -0.18 -5.82 7.73
C ALA A 49 -0.39 -7.04 6.81
N ASP A 50 0.03 -8.24 7.21
CA ASP A 50 -0.16 -9.48 6.44
C ASP A 50 -1.58 -10.04 6.58
N THR A 51 -2.57 -9.21 6.26
CA THR A 51 -3.98 -9.62 6.19
C THR A 51 -4.42 -9.80 4.74
N PRO A 52 -5.47 -10.60 4.48
CA PRO A 52 -6.01 -10.78 3.14
C PRO A 52 -6.27 -9.44 2.44
N GLY A 53 -5.72 -9.30 1.22
CA GLY A 53 -5.93 -8.14 0.35
C GLY A 53 -5.00 -6.94 0.57
N MET A 54 -4.33 -6.80 1.72
CA MET A 54 -3.44 -5.65 1.97
C MET A 54 -2.25 -5.63 1.01
N ARG A 55 -1.66 -6.79 0.71
CA ARG A 55 -0.59 -6.90 -0.29
C ARG A 55 -1.05 -6.43 -1.68
N ASP A 56 -2.25 -6.79 -2.11
CA ASP A 56 -2.76 -6.38 -3.43
C ASP A 56 -2.99 -4.87 -3.50
N GLN A 57 -3.51 -4.28 -2.42
CA GLN A 57 -3.62 -2.82 -2.28
C GLN A 57 -2.24 -2.15 -2.37
N PHE A 58 -1.25 -2.69 -1.65
CA PHE A 58 0.12 -2.17 -1.67
C PHE A 58 0.76 -2.23 -3.05
N ILE A 59 0.70 -3.38 -3.71
CA ILE A 59 1.28 -3.55 -5.05
C ILE A 59 0.57 -2.64 -6.06
N CYS A 60 -0.75 -2.46 -5.94
CA CYS A 60 -1.49 -1.51 -6.75
C CYS A 60 -0.98 -0.07 -6.54
N HIS A 61 -0.77 0.36 -5.29
CA HIS A 61 -0.20 1.68 -4.99
C HIS A 61 1.23 1.82 -5.52
N TRP A 62 2.06 0.79 -5.35
CA TRP A 62 3.43 0.77 -5.83
C TRP A 62 3.51 0.93 -7.35
N ILE A 63 2.62 0.29 -8.10
CA ILE A 63 2.63 0.34 -9.56
C ILE A 63 1.93 1.58 -10.08
N TRP A 64 0.73 1.89 -9.60
CA TRP A 64 -0.14 2.90 -10.20
C TRP A 64 -0.09 4.25 -9.49
N ALA A 65 -0.16 4.26 -8.14
CA ALA A 65 -0.16 5.53 -7.42
C ALA A 65 1.19 6.27 -7.56
N ARG A 66 2.31 5.54 -7.68
CA ARG A 66 3.62 6.13 -8.03
C ARG A 66 3.62 6.83 -9.40
N LEU A 67 2.83 6.35 -10.36
CA LEU A 67 2.74 6.94 -11.70
C LEU A 67 1.76 8.12 -11.75
N VAL A 68 0.61 7.99 -11.10
CA VAL A 68 -0.48 8.97 -11.15
C VAL A 68 -0.24 10.14 -10.18
N GLU A 69 0.25 9.85 -8.98
CA GLU A 69 0.49 10.84 -7.92
C GLU A 69 1.88 10.61 -7.27
N PRO A 70 2.99 10.87 -7.98
CA PRO A 70 4.34 10.51 -7.54
C PRO A 70 4.74 11.13 -6.18
N ASN A 71 4.14 12.27 -5.83
CA ASN A 71 4.44 13.02 -4.61
C ASN A 71 3.44 12.77 -3.46
N LYS A 72 2.51 11.82 -3.60
CA LYS A 72 1.53 11.50 -2.56
C LYS A 72 2.22 11.05 -1.29
N THR A 73 2.01 11.76 -0.17
CA THR A 73 2.78 11.56 1.07
C THR A 73 2.71 10.12 1.56
N SER A 74 1.51 9.53 1.62
CA SER A 74 1.30 8.15 2.05
C SER A 74 0.27 7.42 1.17
N TRP A 75 0.26 6.11 1.27
CA TRP A 75 -0.78 5.23 0.74
C TRP A 75 -1.49 4.53 1.89
N ASN A 76 -2.81 4.42 1.81
CA ASN A 76 -3.54 3.68 2.84
C ASN A 76 -3.72 2.23 2.39
N LEU A 77 -3.59 1.32 3.34
CA LEU A 77 -3.94 -0.09 3.20
C LEU A 77 -4.93 -0.43 4.30
N GLU A 78 -6.06 -1.00 3.95
CA GLU A 78 -7.11 -1.29 4.91
C GLU A 78 -7.42 -2.79 4.99
N PRO A 79 -7.29 -3.41 6.18
CA PRO A 79 -7.58 -4.83 6.37
C PRO A 79 -9.08 -5.16 6.28
N TRP A 80 -9.96 -4.16 6.44
CA TRP A 80 -11.41 -4.33 6.35
C TRP A 80 -11.95 -4.28 4.93
N ARG A 81 -11.12 -3.90 3.94
CA ARG A 81 -11.52 -3.96 2.52
C ARG A 81 -11.58 -5.42 2.04
N PRO A 82 -12.50 -5.75 1.14
CA PRO A 82 -12.63 -7.12 0.65
C PRO A 82 -11.38 -7.55 -0.14
N ALA A 83 -10.86 -8.74 0.16
CA ALA A 83 -9.77 -9.37 -0.57
C ALA A 83 -10.27 -9.96 -1.89
N VAL A 84 -10.31 -9.12 -2.94
CA VAL A 84 -10.86 -9.46 -4.26
C VAL A 84 -9.81 -9.96 -5.27
N GLY A 85 -8.55 -10.07 -4.84
CA GLY A 85 -7.41 -10.35 -5.72
C GLY A 85 -6.91 -9.11 -6.45
N TYR A 86 -5.71 -9.22 -7.04
CA TYR A 86 -5.00 -8.07 -7.60
C TYR A 86 -5.75 -7.37 -8.74
N GLN A 87 -6.27 -8.11 -9.73
CA GLN A 87 -6.94 -7.48 -10.88
C GLN A 87 -8.15 -6.64 -10.46
N ALA A 88 -9.02 -7.19 -9.61
CA ALA A 88 -10.19 -6.46 -9.12
C ALA A 88 -9.79 -5.30 -8.18
N THR A 89 -8.65 -5.41 -7.48
CA THR A 89 -8.08 -4.30 -6.70
C THR A 89 -7.65 -3.15 -7.59
N VAL A 90 -7.02 -3.43 -8.75
CA VAL A 90 -6.68 -2.42 -9.76
C VAL A 90 -7.93 -1.78 -10.35
N ASP A 91 -8.94 -2.57 -10.70
CA ASP A 91 -10.21 -2.07 -11.24
C ASP A 91 -10.93 -1.16 -10.24
N ALA A 92 -10.76 -1.42 -8.94
CA ALA A 92 -11.24 -0.58 -7.84
C ALA A 92 -10.28 0.56 -7.44
N ARG A 93 -9.28 0.88 -8.27
CA ARG A 93 -8.30 1.96 -8.03
C ARG A 93 -7.56 1.81 -6.70
N CYS A 94 -7.08 0.60 -6.44
CA CYS A 94 -6.36 0.16 -5.25
C CYS A 94 -7.18 0.06 -3.96
N ASN A 95 -8.45 0.49 -3.96
CA ASN A 95 -9.30 0.55 -2.76
C ASN A 95 -10.64 -0.18 -3.00
N PRO A 96 -10.65 -1.53 -2.99
CA PRO A 96 -11.87 -2.29 -3.17
C PRO A 96 -12.86 -2.05 -2.02
N GLY A 97 -14.16 -2.20 -2.29
CA GLY A 97 -15.24 -1.94 -1.33
C GLY A 97 -15.85 -0.53 -1.36
N GLY A 98 -15.31 0.38 -2.18
CA GLY A 98 -15.85 1.73 -2.37
C GLY A 98 -15.14 2.81 -1.57
N PRO A 99 -15.60 4.07 -1.67
CA PRO A 99 -14.99 5.20 -0.98
C PRO A 99 -15.13 5.05 0.54
N GLU A 100 -14.14 5.55 1.25
CA GLU A 100 -14.18 5.76 2.70
C GLU A 100 -15.23 6.83 3.04
N ARG A 101 -15.80 6.77 4.25
CA ARG A 101 -16.77 7.73 4.80
C ARG A 101 -16.12 8.81 5.65
#